data_AF-A0A6P0MQ98-F1
#
_entry.id   AF-A0A6P0MQ98-F1
#
_cell.length_a   1.000
_cell.length_b   1.000
_cell.length_c   1.000
_cell.angle_alpha   90.00
_cell.angle_beta   90.00
_cell.angle_gamma   90.00
#
_symmetry.space_group_name_H-M   'P 1'
#
loop_
_entity.id
_entity.type
_entity.pdbx_description
1 polymer ?
#
loop_
_entity_poly.entity_id
_entity_poly.type
_entity_poly.pdbx_seq_one_letter_code
_entity_poly.pdbx_strand_id
1 'polypeptide(L)' 'MATVQKANTIVLDVGSSSKDDLDDLRYGEGKLFKKIARVVEDLKDAGEVAEDAQPVIIVVKKKSSKDW' A
#
# COMPACT_ATOMS: atom_id res chain seq x y z
N MET A 1 12.66 10.09 -26.29
CA MET A 1 12.00 8.77 -26.42
C MET A 1 11.57 8.37 -25.02
N ALA A 2 10.26 8.25 -24.76
CA ALA A 2 9.78 7.80 -23.45
C ALA A 2 9.98 6.28 -23.37
N THR A 3 10.86 5.84 -22.47
CA THR A 3 10.99 4.42 -22.15
C THR A 3 9.67 3.97 -21.53
N VAL A 4 9.03 2.96 -22.12
CA VAL A 4 7.87 2.31 -21.49
C VAL A 4 8.42 1.53 -20.30
N GLN A 5 8.57 2.20 -19.17
CA GLN A 5 8.93 1.56 -17.90
C GLN A 5 7.82 0.56 -17.60
N LYS A 6 8.16 -0.73 -17.61
CA LYS A 6 7.24 -1.79 -17.18
C LYS A 6 6.82 -1.43 -15.75
N ALA A 7 5.53 -1.19 -15.53
CA ALA A 7 5.06 -0.82 -14.21
C ALA A 7 5.39 -1.96 -13.24
N ASN A 8 6.32 -1.72 -12.31
CA ASN A 8 6.61 -2.60 -11.19
C ASN A 8 5.45 -2.48 -10.19
N THR A 9 4.26 -2.94 -10.60
CA THR A 9 3.08 -2.94 -9.73
C THR A 9 3.26 -4.01 -8.68
N ILE A 10 3.47 -3.59 -7.44
CA ILE A 10 3.59 -4.48 -6.29
C ILE A 10 2.22 -4.56 -5.62
N VAL A 11 1.62 -5.75 -5.64
CA VAL A 11 0.35 -6.03 -4.95
C VAL A 11 0.68 -6.65 -3.61
N LEU A 12 0.35 -5.93 -2.53
CA LEU A 12 0.53 -6.38 -1.15
C LEU A 12 -0.83 -6.74 -0.54
N ASP A 13 -0.97 -7.99 -0.14
CA ASP A 13 -2.07 -8.42 0.72
C ASP A 13 -1.66 -8.20 2.18
N VAL A 14 -2.37 -7.30 2.86
CA VAL A 14 -2.16 -6.96 4.27
C VAL A 14 -3.15 -7.65 5.21
N GLY A 15 -4.01 -8.54 4.68
CA GLY A 15 -5.04 -9.26 5.42
C GLY A 15 -6.25 -8.41 5.76
N SER A 16 -7.06 -8.88 6.70
CA SER A 16 -8.19 -8.11 7.22
C SER A 16 -7.74 -7.04 8.21
N SER A 17 -8.21 -5.81 8.01
CA SER A 17 -7.99 -4.70 8.94
C SER A 17 -9.32 -4.21 9.50
N SER A 18 -9.31 -3.76 10.76
CA SER A 18 -10.48 -3.12 11.35
C SER A 18 -10.71 -1.73 10.77
N LYS A 19 -11.87 -1.12 11.04
CA LYS A 19 -12.13 0.26 10.63
C LYS A 19 -11.12 1.22 11.28
N ASP A 20 -10.81 1.00 12.55
CA ASP A 20 -9.88 1.85 13.30
C ASP A 20 -8.46 1.75 12.73
N ASP A 21 -8.00 0.55 12.35
CA ASP A 21 -6.70 0.39 11.67
C ASP A 21 -6.62 1.12 10.33
N LEU A 22 -7.75 1.20 9.60
CA LEU A 22 -7.84 1.93 8.34
C LEU A 22 -7.88 3.44 8.54
N ASP A 23 -8.54 3.91 9.61
CA ASP A 23 -8.56 5.32 9.96
C ASP A 23 -7.16 5.76 10.43
N ASP A 24 -6.46 4.98 11.26
CA ASP A 24 -5.05 5.21 11.62
C ASP A 24 -4.16 5.28 10.37
N LEU A 25 -4.33 4.34 9.42
CA LEU A 25 -3.59 4.34 8.16
C LEU A 25 -3.79 5.63 7.36
N ARG A 26 -5.01 6.18 7.34
CA ARG A 26 -5.32 7.45 6.65
C ARG A 26 -4.61 8.65 7.27
N TYR A 27 -4.34 8.61 8.57
CA TYR A 27 -3.60 9.65 9.28
C TYR A 27 -2.08 9.45 9.24
N GLY A 28 -1.60 8.37 8.61
CA GLY A 28 -0.17 8.03 8.61
C GLY A 28 0.31 7.44 9.94
N GLU A 29 -0.61 6.83 10.68
CA GLU A 29 -0.38 6.31 12.02
C GLU A 29 -0.71 4.81 12.11
N GLY A 30 -0.49 4.23 13.29
CA GLY A 30 -0.85 2.84 13.58
C GLY A 30 0.12 1.80 13.03
N LYS A 31 -0.17 0.54 13.36
CA LYS A 31 0.69 -0.61 13.01
C LYS A 31 0.66 -0.92 11.50
N LEU A 32 -0.48 -0.70 10.86
CA LEU A 32 -0.66 -0.96 9.44
C LEU A 32 0.20 -0.02 8.59
N PHE A 33 0.21 1.28 8.90
CA PHE A 33 1.08 2.24 8.25
C PHE A 33 2.55 1.87 8.42
N LYS A 34 3.01 1.59 9.65
CA LYS A 34 4.40 1.20 9.93
C LYS A 34 4.83 -0.04 9.13
N LYS A 35 3.93 -1.02 8.98
CA LYS A 35 4.19 -2.21 8.17
C LYS A 35 4.35 -1.86 6.69
N ILE A 36 3.46 -1.03 6.14
CA ILE A 36 3.53 -0.61 4.73
C ILE A 36 4.78 0.23 4.49
N ALA A 37 5.09 1.20 5.37
CA ALA A 37 6.27 2.04 5.27
C ALA A 37 7.54 1.21 5.24
N ARG A 38 7.66 0.22 6.13
CA ARG A 38 8.80 -0.71 6.14
C ARG A 38 8.93 -1.50 4.84
N VAL A 39 7.83 -2.02 4.30
CA VAL A 39 7.88 -2.74 3.02
C VAL A 39 8.33 -1.83 1.88
N VAL A 40 7.87 -0.58 1.85
CA VAL A 40 8.31 0.40 0.84
C VAL A 40 9.80 0.71 0.99
N GLU A 41 10.29 0.84 2.22
CA GLU A 41 11.72 1.04 2.52
C GLU A 41 12.56 -0.16 2.08
N ASP A 42 12.15 -1.39 2.45
CA ASP A 42 12.83 -2.62 2.04
C ASP A 42 12.90 -2.76 0.49
N LEU A 43 11.86 -2.30 -0.22
CA LEU A 43 11.83 -2.30 -1.70
C LEU A 43 12.76 -1.25 -2.31
N LYS A 44 12.91 -0.10 -1.66
CA LYS A 44 13.87 0.94 -2.06
C LYS A 44 15.30 0.44 -1.85
N ASP A 45 15.58 -0.10 -0.68
CA ASP A 45 16.89 -0.66 -0.32
C ASP A 45 17.30 -1.81 -1.25
N ALA A 46 16.35 -2.61 -1.71
CA ALA A 46 16.58 -3.68 -2.69
C ALA A 46 16.76 -3.17 -4.14
N GLY A 47 16.51 -1.89 -4.41
CA GLY A 47 16.57 -1.30 -5.75
C GLY A 47 15.40 -1.69 -6.67
N GLU A 48 14.31 -2.23 -6.12
CA GLU A 48 13.12 -2.67 -6.86
C GLU A 48 12.21 -1.49 -7.26
N VAL A 49 12.29 -0.39 -6.50
CA VAL A 49 11.60 0.88 -6.76
C VAL A 49 12.59 2.05 -6.66
N ALA A 50 12.29 3.15 -7.35
CA ALA A 50 13.11 4.35 -7.29
C ALA A 50 13.08 4.99 -5.88
N GLU A 51 14.17 5.66 -5.50
CA GLU A 51 14.30 6.37 -4.21
C GLU A 51 13.18 7.40 -4.00
N ASP A 52 12.77 8.07 -5.06
CA ASP A 52 11.72 9.09 -5.11
C ASP A 52 10.34 8.53 -5.47
N ALA A 53 10.18 7.20 -5.50
CA ALA A 53 8.90 6.58 -5.82
C ALA A 53 7.82 7.00 -4.81
N GLN A 54 6.72 7.53 -5.34
CA GLN A 54 5.53 7.89 -4.55
C GLN A 54 4.62 6.65 -4.39
N PRO A 55 4.42 6.16 -3.16
CA PRO A 55 3.51 5.03 -2.94
C PRO A 55 2.05 5.47 -3.09
N VAL A 56 1.26 4.66 -3.82
CA VAL A 56 -0.19 4.81 -3.91
C VAL A 56 -0.84 3.58 -3.28
N ILE A 57 -1.63 3.78 -2.24
CA ILE A 57 -2.27 2.70 -1.47
C ILE A 57 -3.76 2.65 -1.81
N ILE A 58 -4.22 1.52 -2.34
CA ILE A 58 -5.64 1.30 -2.67
C ILE A 58 -6.24 0.35 -1.64
N VAL A 59 -7.18 0.85 -0.83
CA VAL A 59 -7.94 0.03 0.12
C VAL A 59 -9.25 -0.40 -0.53
N VAL A 60 -9.45 -1.72 -0.64
CA VAL A 60 -10.68 -2.29 -1.17
C VAL A 60 -11.50 -2.92 -0.04
N LYS A 61 -12.82 -2.70 -0.05
CA LYS A 61 -13.76 -3.37 0.86
C LYS A 61 -14.68 -4.26 0.04
N LYS A 62 -14.71 -5.56 0.35
CA LYS A 62 -15.70 -6.48 -0.22
C LYS A 62 -17.10 -6.02 0.24
N LYS A 63 -17.97 -5.69 -0.72
CA LYS A 63 -19.39 -5.40 -0.43
C LYS A 63 -20.04 -6.65 0.18
N SER A 64 -20.80 -6.47 1.27
CA SER A 64 -21.59 -7.55 1.85
C SER A 64 -22.93 -7.67 1.11
N SER A 65 -23.49 -8.88 1.02
CA SER A 65 -24.83 -9.11 0.44
C SER A 65 -25.97 -8.50 1.27
N LYS A 66 -25.67 -7.70 2.27
CA LYS A 66 -26.60 -7.01 3.16
C LYS A 66 -26.63 -5.49 2.90
N ASP A 67 -25.75 -5.00 2.03
CA ASP A 67 -25.63 -3.58 1.65
C ASP A 67 -26.42 -3.26 0.34
N TRP A 68 -27.44 -4.07 -0.02
CA TRP A 68 -28.37 -3.84 -1.15
C TRP A 68 -29.74 -3.37 -0.66
#